data_AF-G8Y8N7-F1
#
_entry.id   AF-G8Y8N7-F1
#
_cell.length_a   1.000
_cell.length_b   1.000
_cell.length_c   1.000
_cell.angle_alpha   90.00
_cell.angle_beta   90.00
_cell.angle_gamma   90.00
#
_symmetry.space_group_name_H-M   'P 1'
#
loop_
_entity.id
_entity.type
_entity.pdbx_description
1 polymer ?
#
loop_
_entity_poly.entity_id
_entity_poly.type
_entity_poly.pdbx_seq_one_letter_code
_entity_poly.pdbx_strand_id
1 'polypeptide(L)'
;MNNLYTSIALGLIAEERIVVTTNDYVHAFNLTKDLLVRKCGFGEADINVVDVQQSVKKGKIGVLDEMVSRDDGDTFAKVVIWRNLEKVSKDQQKNELVPLLNDLDGYDTGGSPTERLESVKICGRTVKKQDLFVLVSIMESEQAQQTTYQYLKERFWFAQHHHHDVGGSTDDVTVHGDFQAWMNMLKYQIFPRVYVAPDISRYIYSLVVHARNHRLCSLDPFHSRLSPRSLDAITKLARALVAFRRGTDDDLFVTPDFCKIAMRKVGYWLIDWESHSSFARGAERQNNYSDYNRRVEISMLTGDWYGSDYTYVEKYIDSCHSHGSPQHCKNRIVEDVINTVHPPM
;
A
#
# COMPACT_ATOMS: atom_id res chain seq x y z
N MET A 1 15.58 2.55 10.17
CA MET A 1 15.54 1.72 8.94
C MET A 1 14.70 2.47 7.93
N ASN A 2 15.26 2.80 6.78
CA ASN A 2 14.58 3.64 5.80
C ASN A 2 13.36 2.90 5.21
N ASN A 3 12.17 3.33 5.64
CA ASN A 3 10.90 2.68 5.27
C ASN A 3 10.63 2.70 3.74
N LEU A 4 11.15 3.71 3.03
CA LEU A 4 10.98 3.83 1.59
C LEU A 4 11.85 2.80 0.86
N TYR A 5 13.11 2.64 1.29
CA TYR A 5 14.03 1.63 0.77
C TYR A 5 13.45 0.22 0.93
N THR A 6 12.98 -0.10 2.14
CA THR A 6 12.37 -1.40 2.42
C THR A 6 11.11 -1.60 1.58
N SER A 7 10.27 -0.58 1.41
CA SER A 7 9.04 -0.72 0.61
C SER A 7 9.32 -1.02 -0.86
N ILE A 8 10.30 -0.34 -1.46
CA ILE A 8 10.75 -0.60 -2.84
C ILE A 8 11.30 -2.02 -2.96
N ALA A 9 12.15 -2.43 -2.03
CA ALA A 9 12.70 -3.79 -2.02
C ALA A 9 11.59 -4.86 -1.90
N LEU A 10 10.60 -4.66 -1.03
CA LEU A 10 9.46 -5.56 -0.90
C LEU A 10 8.64 -5.65 -2.20
N GLY A 11 8.39 -4.51 -2.86
CA GLY A 11 7.72 -4.47 -4.16
C GLY A 11 8.48 -5.24 -5.24
N LEU A 12 9.82 -5.12 -5.27
CA LEU A 12 10.69 -5.86 -6.20
C LEU A 12 10.71 -7.38 -5.92
N ILE A 13 10.80 -7.79 -4.64
CA ILE A 13 10.79 -9.20 -4.23
C ILE A 13 9.47 -9.88 -4.65
N ALA A 14 8.35 -9.20 -4.41
CA ALA A 14 7.02 -9.74 -4.65
C ALA A 14 6.51 -9.51 -6.10
N GLU A 15 7.20 -8.69 -6.89
CA GLU A 15 6.73 -8.15 -8.19
C GLU A 15 5.39 -7.41 -8.08
N GLU A 16 5.19 -6.68 -7.00
CA GLU A 16 3.93 -6.02 -6.68
C GLU A 16 4.03 -4.51 -6.77
N ARG A 17 2.90 -3.87 -7.06
CA ARG A 17 2.81 -2.40 -7.21
C ARG A 17 2.66 -1.77 -5.84
N ILE A 18 3.39 -0.69 -5.56
CA ILE A 18 3.33 0.00 -4.27
C ILE A 18 2.95 1.47 -4.43
N VAL A 19 2.42 2.06 -3.36
CA VAL A 19 2.12 3.49 -3.29
C VAL A 19 2.98 4.14 -2.22
N VAL A 20 3.48 5.34 -2.51
CA VAL A 20 4.15 6.21 -1.55
C VAL A 20 3.24 7.42 -1.35
N THR A 21 2.74 7.59 -0.13
CA THR A 21 1.94 8.76 0.22
C THR A 21 2.81 9.74 1.00
N THR A 22 2.71 11.03 0.71
CA THR A 22 3.53 12.05 1.38
C THR A 22 2.78 13.35 1.65
N ASN A 23 3.33 14.20 2.51
CA ASN A 23 2.95 15.59 2.69
C ASN A 23 3.75 16.55 1.80
N ASP A 24 4.92 16.13 1.29
CA ASP A 24 5.77 16.92 0.39
C ASP A 24 6.10 16.09 -0.85
N TYR A 25 5.32 16.35 -1.91
CA TYR A 25 5.41 15.63 -3.17
C TYR A 25 6.82 15.70 -3.79
N VAL A 26 7.39 16.91 -3.86
CA VAL A 26 8.65 17.16 -4.54
C VAL A 26 9.80 16.51 -3.78
N HIS A 27 9.79 16.63 -2.45
CA HIS A 27 10.79 15.98 -1.61
C HIS A 27 10.74 14.45 -1.74
N ALA A 28 9.55 13.84 -1.59
CA ALA A 28 9.41 12.39 -1.66
C ALA A 28 9.80 11.83 -3.04
N PHE A 29 9.46 12.54 -4.12
CA PHE A 29 9.86 12.15 -5.47
C PHE A 29 11.39 12.17 -5.63
N ASN A 30 12.03 13.27 -5.24
CA ASN A 30 13.48 13.41 -5.32
C ASN A 30 14.20 12.39 -4.44
N LEU A 31 13.72 12.16 -3.21
CA LEU A 31 14.26 11.16 -2.30
C LEU A 31 14.13 9.75 -2.88
N THR A 32 12.98 9.41 -3.48
CA THR A 32 12.77 8.12 -4.14
C THR A 32 13.76 7.93 -5.28
N LYS A 33 13.94 8.96 -6.13
CA LYS A 33 14.89 8.90 -7.26
C LYS A 33 16.33 8.76 -6.76
N ASP A 34 16.74 9.55 -5.77
CA ASP A 34 18.08 9.49 -5.19
C ASP A 34 18.37 8.14 -4.55
N LEU A 35 17.38 7.54 -3.89
CA LEU A 35 17.50 6.21 -3.29
C LEU A 35 17.68 5.14 -4.37
N LEU A 36 16.88 5.17 -5.44
CA LEU A 36 17.00 4.22 -6.55
C LEU A 36 18.37 4.28 -7.23
N VAL A 37 18.89 5.49 -7.46
CA VAL A 37 20.19 5.68 -8.12
C VAL A 37 21.35 5.37 -7.17
N ARG A 38 21.39 6.01 -6.00
CA ARG A 38 22.57 5.96 -5.11
C ARG A 38 22.62 4.73 -4.22
N LYS A 39 21.46 4.17 -3.83
CA LYS A 39 21.38 3.07 -2.86
C LYS A 39 21.03 1.74 -3.52
N CYS A 40 20.17 1.76 -4.54
CA CYS A 40 19.81 0.56 -5.30
C CYS A 40 20.68 0.34 -6.55
N GLY A 41 21.49 1.31 -6.96
CA GLY A 41 22.39 1.19 -8.10
C GLY A 41 21.68 1.04 -9.45
N PHE A 42 20.46 1.56 -9.57
CA PHE A 42 19.76 1.62 -10.85
C PHE A 42 20.29 2.78 -11.71
N GLY A 43 20.53 2.53 -13.00
CA GLY A 43 20.86 3.59 -13.94
C GLY A 43 19.63 4.45 -14.27
N GLU A 44 19.84 5.61 -14.88
CA GLU A 44 18.70 6.45 -15.33
C GLU A 44 17.83 5.73 -16.37
N ALA A 45 18.42 4.87 -17.20
CA ALA A 45 17.68 4.05 -18.18
C ALA A 45 16.85 2.91 -17.54
N ASP A 46 17.16 2.52 -16.29
CA ASP A 46 16.39 1.51 -15.57
C ASP A 46 15.12 2.10 -14.92
N ILE A 47 14.95 3.44 -14.93
CA ILE A 47 13.89 4.16 -14.22
C ILE A 47 13.09 5.02 -15.20
N ASN A 48 11.82 4.69 -15.40
CA ASN A 48 10.90 5.53 -16.16
C ASN A 48 9.95 6.29 -15.24
N VAL A 49 9.77 7.59 -15.49
CA VAL A 49 8.83 8.45 -14.76
C VAL A 49 7.68 8.82 -15.70
N VAL A 50 6.47 8.44 -15.33
CA VAL A 50 5.26 8.58 -16.15
C VAL A 50 4.33 9.60 -15.52
N ASP A 51 3.98 10.65 -16.28
CA ASP A 51 2.98 11.62 -15.86
C ASP A 51 1.58 11.15 -16.17
N VAL A 52 1.00 10.36 -15.27
CA VAL A 52 -0.27 9.68 -15.53
C VAL A 52 -1.37 10.68 -15.92
N GLN A 53 -1.38 11.88 -15.33
CA GLN A 53 -2.36 12.93 -15.67
C GLN A 53 -2.26 13.40 -17.13
N GLN A 54 -1.05 13.49 -17.69
CA GLN A 54 -0.85 13.92 -19.07
C GLN A 54 -0.95 12.76 -20.04
N SER A 55 -0.34 11.62 -19.71
CA SER A 55 -0.28 10.45 -20.59
C SER A 55 -1.65 9.82 -20.80
N VAL A 56 -2.50 9.78 -19.77
CA VAL A 56 -3.86 9.22 -19.86
C VAL A 56 -4.78 10.00 -20.80
N LYS A 57 -4.47 11.27 -21.12
CA LYS A 57 -5.21 12.05 -22.14
C LYS A 57 -5.07 11.44 -23.54
N LYS A 58 -4.01 10.67 -23.78
CA LYS A 58 -3.79 9.89 -25.01
C LYS A 58 -4.37 8.47 -24.90
N GLY A 59 -5.16 8.19 -23.86
CA GLY A 59 -5.68 6.86 -23.52
C GLY A 59 -4.61 5.95 -22.90
N LYS A 60 -4.98 4.69 -22.65
CA LYS A 60 -4.10 3.67 -22.05
C LYS A 60 -2.76 3.46 -22.79
N ILE A 61 -2.75 3.66 -24.11
CA ILE A 61 -1.54 3.52 -24.94
C ILE A 61 -0.53 4.62 -24.61
N GLY A 62 -0.98 5.85 -24.31
CA GLY A 62 -0.08 6.93 -23.95
C GLY A 62 0.67 6.69 -22.65
N VAL A 63 -0.01 6.07 -21.67
CA VAL A 63 0.62 5.65 -20.41
C VAL A 63 1.63 4.54 -20.70
N LEU A 64 1.27 3.55 -21.52
CA LEU A 64 2.18 2.46 -21.90
C LEU A 64 3.43 2.97 -22.63
N ASP A 65 3.28 3.93 -23.54
CA ASP A 65 4.38 4.52 -24.31
C ASP A 65 5.46 5.17 -23.42
N GLU A 66 5.08 5.70 -22.26
CA GLU A 66 6.03 6.28 -21.30
C GLU A 66 6.59 5.25 -20.31
N MET A 67 5.95 4.09 -20.16
CA MET A 67 6.45 3.00 -19.31
C MET A 67 7.55 2.17 -20.00
N VAL A 68 7.58 2.16 -21.32
CA VAL A 68 8.37 1.23 -22.13
C VAL A 68 9.52 1.97 -22.82
N SER A 69 10.72 1.39 -22.77
CA SER A 69 11.85 1.80 -23.60
C SER A 69 11.78 1.12 -24.97
N ARG A 70 11.90 1.91 -26.03
CA ARG A 70 11.86 1.42 -27.42
C ARG A 70 13.23 1.01 -27.96
N ASP A 71 14.30 1.40 -27.28
CA ASP A 71 15.67 1.16 -27.74
C ASP A 71 16.03 -0.34 -27.74
N ASP A 72 15.37 -1.13 -26.89
CA ASP A 72 15.58 -2.58 -26.74
C ASP A 72 14.28 -3.37 -26.95
N GLY A 73 13.50 -3.01 -27.98
CA GLY A 73 12.35 -3.80 -28.44
C GLY A 73 11.16 -3.83 -27.48
N ASP A 74 10.51 -2.68 -27.27
CA ASP A 74 9.37 -2.49 -26.37
C ASP A 74 9.57 -3.22 -25.02
N THR A 75 10.57 -2.80 -24.24
CA THR A 75 10.88 -3.40 -22.94
C THR A 75 10.55 -2.46 -21.79
N PHE A 76 9.92 -2.96 -20.73
CA PHE A 76 9.66 -2.17 -19.53
C PHE A 76 10.96 -1.73 -18.83
N ALA A 77 10.97 -0.52 -18.27
CA ALA A 77 11.99 -0.16 -17.30
C ALA A 77 11.85 -1.02 -16.03
N LYS A 78 12.96 -1.22 -15.30
CA LYS A 78 12.95 -2.01 -14.06
C LYS A 78 12.13 -1.34 -12.95
N VAL A 79 12.11 -0.01 -12.94
CA VAL A 79 11.30 0.77 -12.01
C VAL A 79 10.49 1.77 -12.81
N VAL A 80 9.18 1.73 -12.62
CA VAL A 80 8.26 2.72 -13.20
C VAL A 80 7.66 3.54 -12.08
N ILE A 81 7.87 4.86 -12.12
CA ILE A 81 7.30 5.80 -11.16
C ILE A 81 6.11 6.51 -11.80
N TRP A 82 4.93 6.35 -11.22
CA TRP A 82 3.73 7.08 -11.60
C TRP A 82 3.60 8.37 -10.77
N ARG A 83 3.45 9.50 -11.47
CA ARG A 83 3.16 10.81 -10.86
C ARG A 83 1.74 11.29 -11.18
N ASN A 84 1.20 12.12 -10.30
CA ASN A 84 -0.08 12.82 -10.45
C ASN A 84 -1.28 11.87 -10.68
N LEU A 85 -1.21 10.64 -10.18
CA LEU A 85 -2.32 9.68 -10.36
C LEU A 85 -3.59 10.18 -9.62
N GLU A 86 -3.42 10.84 -8.48
CA GLU A 86 -4.47 11.45 -7.68
C GLU A 86 -5.22 12.59 -8.41
N LYS A 87 -4.64 13.15 -9.49
CA LYS A 87 -5.23 14.24 -10.29
C LYS A 87 -6.01 13.74 -11.51
N VAL A 88 -6.07 12.43 -11.72
CA VAL A 88 -6.79 11.79 -12.84
C VAL A 88 -8.26 11.62 -12.48
N SER A 89 -9.17 11.86 -13.43
CA SER A 89 -10.62 11.70 -13.17
C SER A 89 -10.99 10.24 -12.91
N LYS A 90 -12.06 9.98 -12.14
CA LYS A 90 -12.53 8.61 -11.84
C LYS A 90 -12.86 7.82 -13.11
N ASP A 91 -13.40 8.47 -14.14
CA ASP A 91 -13.71 7.82 -15.42
C ASP A 91 -12.46 7.38 -16.16
N GLN A 92 -11.41 8.22 -16.19
CA GLN A 92 -10.12 7.87 -16.78
C GLN A 92 -9.42 6.75 -15.99
N GLN A 93 -9.47 6.82 -14.65
CA GLN A 93 -8.95 5.74 -13.80
C GLN A 93 -9.65 4.41 -14.10
N LYS A 94 -10.98 4.42 -14.22
CA LYS A 94 -11.79 3.22 -14.47
C LYS A 94 -11.62 2.67 -15.88
N ASN A 95 -11.64 3.52 -16.91
CA ASN A 95 -11.73 3.09 -18.30
C ASN A 95 -10.36 2.94 -18.98
N GLU A 96 -9.32 3.63 -18.50
CA GLU A 96 -7.98 3.59 -19.10
C GLU A 96 -6.98 2.86 -18.21
N LEU A 97 -6.88 3.25 -16.94
CA LEU A 97 -5.83 2.74 -16.05
C LEU A 97 -6.13 1.33 -15.53
N VAL A 98 -7.35 1.05 -15.07
CA VAL A 98 -7.70 -0.30 -14.59
C VAL A 98 -7.53 -1.36 -15.71
N PRO A 99 -7.99 -1.14 -16.96
CA PRO A 99 -7.73 -2.08 -18.05
C PRO A 99 -6.24 -2.21 -18.38
N LEU A 100 -5.45 -1.12 -18.37
CA LEU A 100 -4.00 -1.21 -18.54
C LEU A 100 -3.36 -2.09 -17.47
N LEU A 101 -3.75 -1.90 -16.21
CA LEU A 101 -3.25 -2.70 -15.09
C LEU A 101 -3.71 -4.16 -15.16
N ASN A 102 -4.90 -4.43 -15.68
CA ASN A 102 -5.38 -5.80 -15.97
C ASN A 102 -4.57 -6.45 -17.09
N ASP A 103 -4.30 -5.72 -18.18
CA ASP A 103 -3.48 -6.19 -19.30
C ASP A 103 -2.05 -6.52 -18.79
N LEU A 104 -1.54 -5.72 -17.85
CA LEU A 104 -0.29 -5.98 -17.13
C LEU A 104 -0.37 -7.18 -16.17
N ASP A 105 -1.49 -7.38 -15.45
CA ASP A 105 -1.70 -8.51 -14.52
C ASP A 105 -1.92 -9.84 -15.26
N GLY A 106 -2.44 -9.80 -16.50
CA GLY A 106 -2.60 -10.96 -17.39
C GLY A 106 -1.29 -11.73 -17.68
N TYR A 107 -0.17 -11.13 -17.27
CA TYR A 107 1.16 -11.73 -17.07
C TYR A 107 1.16 -13.00 -16.19
N ASP A 108 0.24 -13.15 -15.22
CA ASP A 108 0.30 -14.22 -14.21
C ASP A 108 -0.64 -15.43 -14.45
N THR A 109 -1.55 -15.38 -15.44
CA THR A 109 -2.64 -16.37 -15.54
C THR A 109 -2.44 -17.55 -16.49
N GLY A 110 -1.31 -17.65 -17.22
CA GLY A 110 -1.19 -18.61 -18.33
C GLY A 110 0.00 -19.58 -18.32
N GLY A 111 1.00 -19.38 -17.46
CA GLY A 111 2.23 -20.18 -17.46
C GLY A 111 2.32 -21.14 -16.28
N SER A 112 2.97 -22.29 -16.47
CA SER A 112 3.54 -23.00 -15.33
C SER A 112 4.46 -22.03 -14.57
N PRO A 113 4.61 -22.12 -13.23
CA PRO A 113 5.52 -21.26 -12.46
C PRO A 113 6.97 -21.25 -12.99
N THR A 114 7.32 -22.28 -13.77
CA THR A 114 8.60 -22.53 -14.44
C THR A 114 8.76 -21.88 -15.82
N GLU A 115 7.68 -21.49 -16.50
CA GLU A 115 7.73 -20.82 -17.81
C GLU A 115 7.01 -19.47 -17.71
N ARG A 116 7.71 -18.48 -17.16
CA ARG A 116 7.25 -17.10 -17.19
C ARG A 116 7.36 -16.61 -18.63
N LEU A 117 6.23 -16.16 -19.19
CA LEU A 117 6.22 -15.50 -20.48
C LEU A 117 7.06 -14.21 -20.36
N GLU A 118 8.20 -14.18 -21.03
CA GLU A 118 9.08 -13.00 -21.08
C GLU A 118 8.39 -11.76 -21.67
N SER A 119 7.28 -11.95 -22.40
CA SER A 119 6.57 -10.91 -23.12
C SER A 119 5.05 -10.97 -22.96
N VAL A 120 4.40 -9.80 -22.85
CA VAL A 120 2.93 -9.66 -22.71
C VAL A 120 2.35 -8.86 -23.87
N LYS A 121 1.17 -9.25 -24.34
CA LYS A 121 0.43 -8.45 -25.33
C LYS A 121 -0.44 -7.40 -24.65
N ILE A 122 0.00 -6.15 -24.64
CA ILE A 122 -0.74 -5.01 -24.08
C ILE A 122 -1.15 -4.10 -25.23
N CYS A 123 -2.44 -3.81 -25.36
CA CYS A 123 -2.97 -2.97 -26.44
C CYS A 123 -2.55 -3.44 -27.86
N GLY A 124 -2.38 -4.76 -28.06
CA GLY A 124 -1.90 -5.32 -29.32
C GLY A 124 -0.39 -5.27 -29.54
N ARG A 125 0.39 -4.74 -28.60
CA ARG A 125 1.86 -4.71 -28.63
C ARG A 125 2.45 -5.76 -27.71
N THR A 126 3.50 -6.44 -28.16
CA THR A 126 4.25 -7.39 -27.35
C THR A 126 5.34 -6.63 -26.60
N VAL A 127 5.22 -6.55 -25.27
CA VAL A 127 6.14 -5.81 -24.40
C VAL A 127 6.90 -6.78 -23.51
N LYS A 128 8.23 -6.68 -23.47
CA LYS A 128 9.09 -7.54 -22.63
C LYS A 128 9.15 -7.02 -21.19
N LYS A 129 9.04 -7.92 -20.21
CA LYS A 129 9.23 -7.57 -18.78
C LYS A 129 10.67 -7.85 -18.37
N GLN A 130 11.25 -6.94 -17.61
CA GLN A 130 12.58 -7.11 -17.02
C GLN A 130 12.54 -8.04 -15.80
N ASP A 131 13.69 -8.65 -15.48
CA ASP A 131 13.84 -9.54 -14.32
C ASP A 131 13.48 -8.85 -13.00
N LEU A 132 13.76 -7.57 -12.88
CA LEU A 132 13.31 -6.73 -11.79
C LEU A 132 12.30 -5.75 -12.36
N PHE A 133 11.08 -5.75 -11.82
CA PHE A 133 10.04 -4.82 -12.22
C PHE A 133 9.21 -4.43 -11.01
N VAL A 134 9.09 -3.14 -10.76
CA VAL A 134 8.18 -2.58 -9.75
C VAL A 134 7.55 -1.29 -10.28
N LEU A 135 6.26 -1.13 -10.00
CA LEU A 135 5.53 0.10 -10.25
C LEU A 135 5.30 0.82 -8.93
N VAL A 136 5.76 2.05 -8.83
CA VAL A 136 5.68 2.91 -7.64
C VAL A 136 4.84 4.13 -7.97
N SER A 137 3.70 4.29 -7.33
CA SER A 137 2.92 5.53 -7.46
C SER A 137 3.24 6.47 -6.31
N ILE A 138 3.57 7.73 -6.59
CA ILE A 138 3.81 8.75 -5.56
C ILE A 138 2.63 9.71 -5.57
N MET A 139 2.04 9.95 -4.40
CA MET A 139 0.81 10.75 -4.23
C MET A 139 0.86 11.62 -2.97
N GLU A 140 0.15 12.75 -3.01
CA GLU A 140 -0.14 13.54 -1.81
C GLU A 140 -1.17 12.83 -0.94
N SER A 141 -0.90 12.71 0.36
CA SER A 141 -1.68 11.85 1.28
C SER A 141 -3.15 12.26 1.38
N GLU A 142 -3.42 13.57 1.37
CA GLU A 142 -4.78 14.13 1.45
C GLU A 142 -5.62 13.77 0.23
N GLN A 143 -4.99 13.74 -0.96
CA GLN A 143 -5.67 13.48 -2.23
C GLN A 143 -5.72 11.99 -2.57
N ALA A 144 -4.66 11.24 -2.24
CA ALA A 144 -4.47 9.83 -2.58
C ALA A 144 -5.67 8.94 -2.20
N GLN A 145 -6.28 9.23 -1.05
CA GLN A 145 -7.36 8.40 -0.51
C GLN A 145 -8.75 8.83 -1.00
N GLN A 146 -8.97 10.12 -1.23
CA GLN A 146 -10.28 10.67 -1.62
C GLN A 146 -10.56 10.55 -3.13
N THR A 147 -9.54 10.72 -3.96
CA THR A 147 -9.71 10.81 -5.42
C THR A 147 -9.46 9.49 -6.14
N THR A 148 -8.77 8.55 -5.51
CA THR A 148 -8.45 7.25 -6.12
C THR A 148 -9.67 6.34 -6.12
N TYR A 149 -10.03 5.85 -7.31
CA TYR A 149 -11.10 4.89 -7.51
C TYR A 149 -10.79 3.57 -6.79
N GLN A 150 -11.74 3.05 -6.00
CA GLN A 150 -11.51 1.87 -5.15
C GLN A 150 -10.96 0.66 -5.91
N TYR A 151 -11.46 0.36 -7.12
CA TYR A 151 -10.93 -0.77 -7.91
C TYR A 151 -9.51 -0.54 -8.41
N LEU A 152 -9.11 0.71 -8.64
CA LEU A 152 -7.72 1.04 -8.97
C LEU A 152 -6.84 0.91 -7.72
N LYS A 153 -7.34 1.36 -6.57
CA LYS A 153 -6.69 1.25 -5.27
C LYS A 153 -6.33 -0.21 -4.92
N GLU A 154 -7.26 -1.13 -5.18
CA GLU A 154 -7.05 -2.58 -5.01
C GLU A 154 -5.98 -3.19 -5.94
N ARG A 155 -5.52 -2.47 -6.97
CA ARG A 155 -4.40 -2.90 -7.84
C ARG A 155 -3.03 -2.53 -7.31
N PHE A 156 -2.98 -1.73 -6.25
CA PHE A 156 -1.78 -1.46 -5.51
C PHE A 156 -1.77 -2.29 -4.23
N TRP A 157 -0.64 -2.90 -3.95
CA TRP A 157 -0.50 -3.90 -2.91
C TRP A 157 -0.56 -3.30 -1.51
N PHE A 158 0.22 -2.24 -1.28
CA PHE A 158 0.18 -1.47 -0.04
C PHE A 158 0.69 -0.05 -0.24
N ALA A 159 0.46 0.80 0.77
CA ALA A 159 0.98 2.16 0.83
C ALA A 159 2.03 2.34 1.91
N GLN A 160 3.09 3.07 1.57
CA GLN A 160 4.12 3.55 2.48
C GLN A 160 3.95 5.06 2.68
N HIS A 161 3.60 5.46 3.90
CA HIS A 161 3.55 6.87 4.25
C HIS A 161 4.96 7.41 4.52
N HIS A 162 5.32 8.52 3.87
CA HIS A 162 6.56 9.25 4.07
C HIS A 162 6.23 10.69 4.48
N HIS A 163 6.48 11.00 5.75
CA HIS A 163 6.34 12.35 6.28
C HIS A 163 7.69 13.04 6.25
N HIS A 164 7.78 14.18 5.56
CA HIS A 164 8.97 15.01 5.58
C HIS A 164 8.93 15.91 6.82
N ASP A 165 9.78 15.57 7.81
CA ASP A 165 10.05 16.40 8.98
C ASP A 165 11.37 17.16 8.76
N VAL A 166 11.34 18.49 8.91
CA VAL A 166 12.46 19.43 8.63
C VAL A 166 13.72 19.18 9.50
N GLY A 167 13.68 18.22 10.43
CA GLY A 167 14.80 17.82 11.29
C GLY A 167 15.15 16.33 11.25
N GLY A 168 14.56 15.55 10.35
CA GLY A 168 14.81 14.10 10.25
C GLY A 168 16.20 13.81 9.67
N SER A 169 17.05 13.13 10.43
CA SER A 169 18.27 12.54 9.90
C SER A 169 17.92 11.58 8.76
N THR A 170 18.58 11.73 7.61
CA THR A 170 18.53 10.75 6.52
C THR A 170 19.21 9.47 7.03
N ASP A 171 18.41 8.62 7.68
CA ASP A 171 18.80 7.36 8.32
C ASP A 171 19.81 6.57 7.47
N ASP A 172 20.86 6.07 8.15
CA ASP A 172 21.83 5.11 7.63
C ASP A 172 21.11 3.92 6.99
N VAL A 173 21.09 3.90 5.65
CA VAL A 173 20.70 2.72 4.89
C VAL A 173 21.93 1.83 4.81
N THR A 174 21.83 0.62 5.38
CA THR A 174 22.77 -0.47 5.08
C THR A 174 22.74 -0.72 3.57
N VAL A 175 23.74 -0.19 2.89
CA VAL A 175 23.88 -0.35 1.44
C VAL A 175 24.38 -1.75 1.18
N HIS A 176 23.59 -2.54 0.46
CA HIS A 176 24.05 -3.83 -0.04
C HIS A 176 24.92 -3.55 -1.28
N GLY A 177 26.14 -4.09 -1.31
CA GLY A 177 27.13 -3.76 -2.34
C GLY A 177 26.63 -3.97 -3.78
N ASP A 178 25.95 -5.10 -4.03
CA ASP A 178 25.19 -5.35 -5.27
C ASP A 178 23.71 -5.58 -4.92
N PHE A 179 22.94 -4.50 -4.96
CA PHE A 179 21.52 -4.53 -4.67
C PHE A 179 20.74 -5.39 -5.67
N GLN A 180 21.07 -5.35 -6.97
CA GLN A 180 20.32 -6.07 -7.99
C GLN A 180 20.52 -7.58 -7.86
N ALA A 181 21.76 -8.04 -7.65
CA ALA A 181 22.03 -9.45 -7.38
C ALA A 181 21.39 -9.91 -6.07
N TRP A 182 21.43 -9.07 -5.02
CA TRP A 182 20.77 -9.37 -3.75
C TRP A 182 19.26 -9.50 -3.92
N MET A 183 18.60 -8.59 -4.65
CA MET A 183 17.17 -8.67 -4.95
C MET A 183 16.80 -9.92 -5.74
N ASN A 184 17.58 -10.28 -6.76
CA ASN A 184 17.36 -11.53 -7.51
C ASN A 184 17.47 -12.76 -6.61
N MET A 185 18.46 -12.79 -5.72
CA MET A 185 18.64 -13.88 -4.76
C MET A 185 17.45 -13.97 -3.78
N LEU A 186 17.01 -12.84 -3.20
CA LEU A 186 15.81 -12.79 -2.35
C LEU A 186 14.56 -13.29 -3.08
N LYS A 187 14.36 -12.81 -4.32
CA LYS A 187 13.20 -13.09 -5.14
C LYS A 187 13.10 -14.54 -5.61
N TYR A 188 14.18 -15.07 -6.18
CA TYR A 188 14.16 -16.39 -6.83
C TYR A 188 14.51 -17.53 -5.88
N GLN A 189 15.31 -17.29 -4.84
CA GLN A 189 15.80 -18.36 -3.97
C GLN A 189 15.11 -18.36 -2.59
N ILE A 190 14.98 -17.21 -1.94
CA ILE A 190 14.51 -17.16 -0.54
C ILE A 190 12.99 -17.05 -0.46
N PHE A 191 12.39 -16.09 -1.17
CA PHE A 191 10.96 -15.81 -1.10
C PHE A 191 10.06 -17.04 -1.34
N PRO A 192 10.36 -17.93 -2.32
CA PRO A 192 9.62 -19.17 -2.51
C PRO A 192 9.75 -20.15 -1.34
N ARG A 193 10.88 -20.14 -0.61
CA ARG A 193 11.16 -21.01 0.53
C ARG A 193 10.54 -20.55 1.85
N VAL A 194 10.09 -19.29 1.93
CA VAL A 194 9.46 -18.77 3.16
C VAL A 194 8.17 -19.53 3.45
N TYR A 195 8.16 -20.22 4.59
CA TYR A 195 7.07 -21.06 5.03
C TYR A 195 6.05 -20.27 5.85
N VAL A 196 4.76 -20.55 5.57
CA VAL A 196 3.62 -20.04 6.34
C VAL A 196 2.93 -21.23 6.99
N ALA A 197 2.98 -21.31 8.31
CA ALA A 197 2.31 -22.38 9.04
C ALA A 197 0.78 -22.25 8.93
N PRO A 198 0.03 -23.37 8.98
CA PRO A 198 -1.44 -23.34 8.93
C PRO A 198 -2.07 -22.43 9.98
N ASP A 199 -1.50 -22.38 11.19
CA ASP A 199 -2.00 -21.53 12.28
C ASP A 199 -1.79 -20.04 12.00
N ILE A 200 -0.72 -19.69 11.29
CA ILE A 200 -0.47 -18.32 10.82
C ILE A 200 -1.49 -17.94 9.74
N SER A 201 -1.78 -18.85 8.80
CA SER A 201 -2.83 -18.63 7.79
C SER A 201 -4.21 -18.43 8.43
N ARG A 202 -4.54 -19.22 9.45
CA ARG A 202 -5.77 -19.04 10.25
C ARG A 202 -5.77 -17.70 10.98
N TYR A 203 -4.63 -17.29 11.55
CA TYR A 203 -4.50 -15.99 12.20
C TYR A 203 -4.76 -14.83 11.22
N ILE A 204 -4.18 -14.86 10.01
CA ILE A 204 -4.45 -13.86 8.96
C ILE A 204 -5.94 -13.86 8.59
N TYR A 205 -6.56 -15.03 8.45
CA TYR A 205 -8.00 -15.13 8.18
C TYR A 205 -8.83 -14.50 9.29
N SER A 206 -8.52 -14.80 10.55
CA SER A 206 -9.18 -14.20 11.71
C SER A 206 -9.05 -12.68 11.73
N LEU A 207 -7.87 -12.14 11.41
CA LEU A 207 -7.67 -10.70 11.25
C LEU A 207 -8.61 -10.15 10.17
N VAL A 208 -8.57 -10.66 8.93
CA VAL A 208 -9.42 -10.11 7.85
C VAL A 208 -10.92 -10.23 8.17
N VAL A 209 -11.39 -11.34 8.75
CA VAL A 209 -12.78 -11.48 9.18
C VAL A 209 -13.14 -10.44 10.24
N HIS A 210 -12.25 -10.21 11.21
CA HIS A 210 -12.46 -9.19 12.23
C HIS A 210 -12.60 -7.79 11.60
N ALA A 211 -11.81 -7.44 10.57
CA ALA A 211 -11.88 -6.14 9.88
C ALA A 211 -13.21 -5.99 9.19
N ARG A 212 -13.59 -7.02 8.44
CA ARG A 212 -14.81 -7.00 7.64
C ARG A 212 -16.08 -6.93 8.50
N ASN A 213 -16.00 -7.39 9.76
CA ASN A 213 -17.10 -7.34 10.73
C ASN A 213 -17.00 -6.15 11.69
N HIS A 214 -15.99 -5.30 11.53
CA HIS A 214 -15.86 -4.11 12.35
C HIS A 214 -17.04 -3.16 12.12
N ARG A 215 -17.55 -2.52 13.19
CA ARG A 215 -18.75 -1.68 13.11
C ARG A 215 -18.61 -0.51 12.13
N LEU A 216 -17.39 0.01 11.96
CA LEU A 216 -17.11 1.05 10.96
C LEU A 216 -17.33 0.55 9.53
N CYS A 217 -17.14 -0.74 9.28
CA CYS A 217 -17.39 -1.36 7.97
C CYS A 217 -18.86 -1.50 7.63
N SER A 218 -19.74 -1.51 8.63
CA SER A 218 -21.19 -1.44 8.40
C SER A 218 -21.66 -0.04 7.98
N LEU A 219 -20.90 1.00 8.32
CA LEU A 219 -21.25 2.39 8.01
C LEU A 219 -20.89 2.78 6.57
N ASP A 220 -19.82 2.21 6.01
CA ASP A 220 -19.48 2.38 4.59
C ASP A 220 -18.77 1.15 4.01
N PRO A 221 -19.52 0.11 3.62
CA PRO A 221 -18.96 -1.18 3.24
C PRO A 221 -18.13 -1.16 1.95
N PHE A 222 -18.25 -0.13 1.10
CA PHE A 222 -17.53 -0.07 -0.18
C PHE A 222 -16.09 0.44 -0.03
N HIS A 223 -15.85 1.39 0.86
CA HIS A 223 -14.51 1.98 1.04
C HIS A 223 -13.75 1.49 2.27
N SER A 224 -14.42 0.76 3.16
CA SER A 224 -13.81 0.30 4.41
C SER A 224 -13.71 -1.21 4.55
N ARG A 225 -14.29 -2.00 3.64
CA ARG A 225 -14.26 -3.46 3.72
C ARG A 225 -13.11 -4.02 2.89
N LEU A 226 -12.28 -4.84 3.51
CA LEU A 226 -11.24 -5.59 2.81
C LEU A 226 -11.84 -6.58 1.83
N SER A 227 -11.28 -6.60 0.62
CA SER A 227 -11.59 -7.60 -0.40
C SER A 227 -10.95 -8.95 -0.04
N PRO A 228 -11.47 -10.09 -0.57
CA PRO A 228 -10.87 -11.40 -0.34
C PRO A 228 -9.39 -11.49 -0.75
N ARG A 229 -8.97 -10.72 -1.76
CA ARG A 229 -7.58 -10.62 -2.22
C ARG A 229 -6.62 -10.14 -1.13
N SER A 230 -7.14 -9.46 -0.11
CA SER A 230 -6.34 -8.99 1.02
C SER A 230 -5.69 -10.13 1.79
N LEU A 231 -6.31 -11.33 1.83
CA LEU A 231 -5.72 -12.51 2.49
C LEU A 231 -4.39 -12.90 1.83
N ASP A 232 -4.40 -13.00 0.51
CA ASP A 232 -3.20 -13.34 -0.27
C ASP A 232 -2.18 -12.19 -0.20
N ALA A 233 -2.64 -10.95 -0.30
CA ALA A 233 -1.78 -9.76 -0.19
C ALA A 233 -1.03 -9.70 1.15
N ILE A 234 -1.73 -9.92 2.28
CA ILE A 234 -1.14 -9.93 3.63
C ILE A 234 -0.16 -11.09 3.77
N THR A 235 -0.54 -12.29 3.32
CA THR A 235 0.33 -13.47 3.36
C THR A 235 1.60 -13.25 2.54
N LYS A 236 1.45 -12.74 1.31
CA LYS A 236 2.57 -12.42 0.41
C LYS A 236 3.50 -11.38 1.05
N LEU A 237 2.95 -10.37 1.72
CA LEU A 237 3.75 -9.29 2.31
C LEU A 237 4.50 -9.77 3.55
N ALA A 238 3.85 -10.57 4.38
CA ALA A 238 4.49 -11.21 5.52
C ALA A 238 5.67 -12.09 5.08
N ARG A 239 5.51 -12.85 3.99
CA ARG A 239 6.60 -13.65 3.39
C ARG A 239 7.74 -12.77 2.86
N ALA A 240 7.40 -11.69 2.15
CA ALA A 240 8.39 -10.76 1.62
C ALA A 240 9.19 -10.07 2.74
N LEU A 241 8.54 -9.72 3.85
CA LEU A 241 9.18 -9.16 5.04
C LEU A 241 10.17 -10.14 5.69
N VAL A 242 9.81 -11.42 5.78
CA VAL A 242 10.73 -12.47 6.26
C VAL A 242 11.92 -12.58 5.31
N ALA A 243 11.68 -12.70 4.00
CA ALA A 243 12.74 -12.82 3.00
C ALA A 243 13.72 -11.63 3.08
N PHE A 244 13.20 -10.40 3.15
CA PHE A 244 14.01 -9.19 3.26
C PHE A 244 14.81 -9.11 4.57
N ARG A 245 14.18 -9.44 5.71
CA ARG A 245 14.81 -9.31 7.03
C ARG A 245 15.82 -10.40 7.33
N ARG A 246 15.53 -11.64 6.90
CA ARG A 246 16.32 -12.83 7.20
C ARG A 246 17.39 -13.09 6.16
N GLY A 247 17.18 -12.66 4.91
CA GLY A 247 18.15 -12.87 3.83
C GLY A 247 18.57 -14.33 3.78
N THR A 248 19.79 -14.62 4.22
CA THR A 248 20.42 -15.94 4.19
C THR A 248 20.19 -16.81 5.43
N ASP A 249 19.48 -16.34 6.47
CA ASP A 249 19.20 -17.15 7.66
C ASP A 249 18.28 -18.35 7.33
N ASP A 250 18.49 -19.47 8.03
CA ASP A 250 17.68 -20.70 7.86
C ASP A 250 16.24 -20.57 8.39
N ASP A 251 15.98 -19.61 9.29
CA ASP A 251 14.67 -19.38 9.91
C ASP A 251 13.71 -18.58 9.00
N LEU A 252 13.30 -19.22 7.90
CA LEU A 252 12.38 -18.65 6.91
C LEU A 252 10.91 -18.94 7.26
N PHE A 253 10.50 -18.60 8.47
CA PHE A 253 9.12 -18.82 8.96
C PHE A 253 8.41 -17.50 9.22
N VAL A 254 7.16 -17.40 8.77
CA VAL A 254 6.31 -16.24 9.10
C VAL A 254 5.82 -16.35 10.54
N THR A 255 6.00 -15.27 11.30
CA THR A 255 5.51 -15.12 12.67
C THR A 255 4.32 -14.14 12.72
N PRO A 256 3.51 -14.15 13.81
CA PRO A 256 2.39 -13.22 13.96
C PRO A 256 2.79 -11.74 13.84
N ASP A 257 4.01 -11.38 14.22
CA ASP A 257 4.47 -9.98 14.13
C ASP A 257 4.61 -9.50 12.69
N PHE A 258 5.12 -10.35 11.78
CA PHE A 258 5.14 -10.04 10.35
C PHE A 258 3.73 -9.93 9.78
N CYS A 259 2.79 -10.77 10.23
CA CYS A 259 1.39 -10.68 9.83
C CYS A 259 0.75 -9.37 10.28
N LYS A 260 1.01 -8.91 11.51
CA LYS A 260 0.52 -7.62 12.02
C LYS A 260 1.04 -6.44 11.20
N ILE A 261 2.33 -6.44 10.88
CA ILE A 261 2.94 -5.41 10.02
C ILE A 261 2.33 -5.45 8.61
N ALA A 262 2.17 -6.63 8.04
CA ALA A 262 1.58 -6.80 6.71
C ALA A 262 0.12 -6.34 6.66
N MET A 263 -0.67 -6.74 7.66
CA MET A 263 -2.05 -6.28 7.85
C MET A 263 -2.11 -4.76 7.98
N ARG A 264 -1.13 -4.14 8.68
CA ARG A 264 -0.97 -2.68 8.76
C ARG A 264 -0.89 -2.06 7.39
N LYS A 265 0.10 -2.47 6.61
CA LYS A 265 0.42 -1.85 5.33
C LYS A 265 -0.69 -2.03 4.30
N VAL A 266 -1.25 -3.24 4.19
CA VAL A 266 -2.34 -3.55 3.25
C VAL A 266 -3.65 -2.93 3.71
N GLY A 267 -3.96 -3.06 5.01
CA GLY A 267 -5.19 -2.58 5.62
C GLY A 267 -5.35 -1.07 5.54
N TYR A 268 -4.35 -0.30 6.01
CA TYR A 268 -4.38 1.18 5.95
C TYR A 268 -4.41 1.71 4.52
N TRP A 269 -3.86 0.95 3.56
CA TRP A 269 -4.05 1.32 2.18
C TRP A 269 -5.50 1.11 1.79
N LEU A 270 -6.03 -0.11 1.82
CA LEU A 270 -7.34 -0.46 1.25
C LEU A 270 -8.54 0.17 1.97
N ILE A 271 -8.43 0.34 3.30
CA ILE A 271 -9.47 0.87 4.16
C ILE A 271 -9.18 2.35 4.42
N ASP A 272 -10.04 3.24 3.90
CA ASP A 272 -9.93 4.66 4.24
C ASP A 272 -10.92 5.06 5.35
N TRP A 273 -10.46 5.04 6.60
CA TRP A 273 -11.23 5.57 7.74
C TRP A 273 -10.84 7.03 8.08
N GLU A 274 -9.66 7.49 7.68
CA GLU A 274 -9.08 8.76 8.15
C GLU A 274 -9.40 9.95 7.22
N SER A 275 -9.56 9.75 5.92
CA SER A 275 -9.87 10.83 4.97
C SER A 275 -11.28 10.76 4.39
N HIS A 276 -12.02 9.70 4.68
CA HIS A 276 -13.38 9.53 4.19
C HIS A 276 -14.35 10.52 4.84
N SER A 277 -15.14 11.24 4.03
CA SER A 277 -16.02 12.35 4.46
C SER A 277 -17.01 11.98 5.57
N SER A 278 -17.51 10.74 5.59
CA SER A 278 -18.41 10.25 6.64
C SER A 278 -17.76 10.15 8.03
N PHE A 279 -16.43 9.95 8.07
CA PHE A 279 -15.64 9.89 9.32
C PHE A 279 -14.83 11.17 9.53
N ALA A 280 -14.59 11.93 8.46
CA ALA A 280 -13.99 13.26 8.42
C ALA A 280 -15.04 14.34 8.62
N ARG A 281 -15.65 14.36 9.80
CA ARG A 281 -16.51 15.47 10.18
C ARG A 281 -15.71 16.76 10.26
N GLY A 282 -15.94 17.63 9.27
CA GLY A 282 -15.77 19.08 9.36
C GLY A 282 -14.36 19.57 9.66
N ALA A 283 -13.52 19.67 8.63
CA ALA A 283 -12.34 20.54 8.64
C ALA A 283 -12.66 22.01 9.02
N GLU A 284 -13.94 22.39 9.08
CA GLU A 284 -14.41 23.73 9.45
C GLU A 284 -14.89 23.86 10.91
N ARG A 285 -14.89 22.80 11.73
CA ARG A 285 -15.29 22.91 13.15
C ARG A 285 -14.15 22.51 14.08
N GLN A 286 -13.45 23.56 14.51
CA GLN A 286 -12.48 23.67 15.62
C GLN A 286 -11.01 23.50 15.24
N ASN A 287 -10.35 24.65 15.06
CA ASN A 287 -8.89 24.88 15.04
C ASN A 287 -8.10 24.28 16.23
N ASN A 288 -8.74 23.52 17.12
CA ASN A 288 -8.15 22.91 18.32
C ASN A 288 -8.21 21.38 18.32
N TYR A 289 -8.83 20.73 17.33
CA TYR A 289 -8.79 19.28 17.22
C TYR A 289 -7.55 18.87 16.42
N SER A 290 -6.44 18.63 17.12
CA SER A 290 -5.22 18.15 16.48
C SER A 290 -5.48 16.84 15.71
N ASP A 291 -4.90 16.69 14.51
CA ASP A 291 -4.94 15.45 13.73
C ASP A 291 -4.52 14.22 14.56
N TYR A 292 -3.67 14.44 15.56
CA TYR A 292 -3.28 13.46 16.56
C TYR A 292 -4.49 12.90 17.34
N ASN A 293 -5.38 13.75 17.86
CA ASN A 293 -6.57 13.30 18.60
C ASN A 293 -7.53 12.51 17.72
N ARG A 294 -7.63 12.88 16.44
CA ARG A 294 -8.47 12.18 15.48
C ARG A 294 -7.94 10.80 15.13
N ARG A 295 -6.61 10.68 14.93
CA ARG A 295 -5.93 9.38 14.76
C ARG A 295 -6.05 8.51 16.01
N VAL A 296 -5.99 9.12 17.20
CA VAL A 296 -6.21 8.42 18.47
C VAL A 296 -7.65 7.92 18.61
N GLU A 297 -8.65 8.74 18.29
CA GLU A 297 -10.07 8.33 18.33
C GLU A 297 -10.36 7.21 17.33
N ILE A 298 -9.79 7.27 16.11
CA ILE A 298 -9.90 6.19 15.12
C ILE A 298 -9.16 4.94 15.62
N SER A 299 -7.96 5.08 16.19
CA SER A 299 -7.22 3.97 16.80
C SER A 299 -7.95 3.32 17.98
N MET A 300 -8.64 4.12 18.80
CA MET A 300 -9.49 3.64 19.90
C MET A 300 -10.76 2.95 19.38
N LEU A 301 -11.34 3.48 18.30
CA LEU A 301 -12.53 2.93 17.64
C LEU A 301 -12.29 1.60 16.94
N THR A 302 -11.09 1.44 16.37
CA THR A 302 -10.72 0.21 15.66
C THR A 302 -10.38 -0.92 16.61
N GLY A 303 -10.23 -0.63 17.92
CA GLY A 303 -9.62 -1.54 18.86
C GLY A 303 -8.17 -1.82 18.46
N ASP A 304 -7.43 -2.44 19.37
CA ASP A 304 -6.02 -2.68 19.22
C ASP A 304 -5.74 -3.80 18.18
N TRP A 305 -5.82 -3.45 16.89
CA TRP A 305 -5.22 -4.25 15.81
C TRP A 305 -3.69 -4.19 15.85
N TYR A 306 -3.16 -3.20 16.55
CA TYR A 306 -1.83 -2.64 16.37
C TYR A 306 -1.18 -2.32 17.72
N GLY A 307 -1.15 -3.27 18.65
CA GLY A 307 -0.61 -3.06 19.99
C GLY A 307 0.80 -2.47 20.02
N SER A 308 0.89 -1.21 20.47
CA SER A 308 2.05 -0.69 21.20
C SER A 308 1.73 0.53 22.09
N ASP A 309 0.47 0.79 22.46
CA ASP A 309 0.13 1.93 23.35
C ASP A 309 -0.91 1.58 24.42
N TYR A 310 -0.71 0.43 25.09
CA TYR A 310 -1.49 -0.01 26.23
C TYR A 310 -1.61 1.06 27.34
N THR A 311 -0.56 1.86 27.55
CA THR A 311 -0.50 2.95 28.53
C THR A 311 -1.45 4.12 28.25
N TYR A 312 -1.85 4.34 27.00
CA TYR A 312 -2.82 5.39 26.65
C TYR A 312 -4.25 4.89 26.71
N VAL A 313 -4.47 3.61 26.39
CA VAL A 313 -5.75 2.91 26.59
C VAL A 313 -6.04 2.76 28.08
N GLU A 314 -5.05 2.43 28.91
CA GLU A 314 -5.19 2.36 30.38
C GLU A 314 -5.57 3.73 30.95
N LYS A 315 -4.93 4.83 30.53
CA LYS A 315 -5.34 6.19 30.92
C LYS A 315 -6.76 6.55 30.48
N TYR A 316 -7.17 6.14 29.29
CA TYR A 316 -8.54 6.35 28.81
C TYR A 316 -9.55 5.51 29.62
N ILE A 317 -9.24 4.24 29.85
CA ILE A 317 -10.04 3.32 30.66
C ILE A 317 -10.13 3.81 32.12
N ASP A 318 -9.04 4.29 32.71
CA ASP A 318 -9.01 4.88 34.06
C ASP A 318 -9.82 6.17 34.12
N SER A 319 -9.74 7.02 33.07
CA SER A 319 -10.57 8.21 32.96
C SER A 319 -12.06 7.86 32.82
N CYS A 320 -12.39 6.77 32.14
CA CYS A 320 -13.77 6.28 31.97
C CYS A 320 -14.29 5.49 33.19
N HIS A 321 -13.44 4.76 33.91
CA HIS A 321 -13.79 4.06 35.14
C HIS A 321 -14.12 5.03 36.28
N SER A 322 -13.63 6.27 36.20
CA SER A 322 -13.98 7.33 37.15
C SER A 322 -15.44 7.77 37.05
N HIS A 323 -16.20 7.37 36.02
CA HIS A 323 -17.62 7.69 35.84
C HIS A 323 -18.44 6.39 35.69
N GLY A 324 -19.14 6.02 36.75
CA GLY A 324 -19.81 4.73 36.89
C GLY A 324 -20.75 4.33 35.74
N SER A 325 -20.70 3.04 35.42
CA SER A 325 -21.49 2.26 34.44
C SER A 325 -20.95 2.20 33.00
N PRO A 326 -20.51 1.01 32.53
CA PRO A 326 -20.05 0.79 31.15
C PRO A 326 -21.19 0.72 30.11
N GLN A 327 -22.45 0.92 30.52
CA GLN A 327 -23.62 0.81 29.64
C GLN A 327 -23.99 2.12 28.92
N HIS A 328 -23.25 3.21 29.13
CA HIS A 328 -23.56 4.54 28.55
C HIS A 328 -22.48 5.10 27.61
N CYS A 329 -21.49 4.31 27.22
CA CYS A 329 -20.49 4.74 26.23
C CYS A 329 -21.08 4.75 24.81
N LYS A 330 -21.86 5.79 24.52
CA LYS A 330 -22.35 6.13 23.19
C LYS A 330 -21.25 6.89 22.45
N ASN A 331 -20.66 6.26 21.44
CA ASN A 331 -19.69 6.95 20.60
C ASN A 331 -20.43 7.96 19.72
N ARG A 332 -20.29 9.24 20.02
CA ARG A 332 -21.03 10.33 19.38
C ARG A 332 -20.77 10.42 17.88
N ILE A 333 -19.57 10.07 17.39
CA ILE A 333 -19.25 10.01 15.96
C ILE A 333 -20.07 8.91 15.28
N VAL A 334 -20.12 7.73 15.89
CA VAL A 334 -20.87 6.57 15.36
C VAL A 334 -22.38 6.78 15.47
N GLU A 335 -22.89 7.29 16.60
CA GLU A 335 -24.32 7.58 16.76
C GLU A 335 -24.79 8.70 15.83
N ASP A 336 -23.98 9.73 15.64
CA ASP A 336 -24.35 10.81 14.74
C ASP A 336 -24.38 10.36 13.27
N VAL A 337 -23.44 9.51 12.83
CA VAL A 337 -23.50 8.91 11.48
C VAL A 337 -24.72 7.99 11.36
N ILE A 338 -25.00 7.15 12.36
CA ILE A 338 -26.19 6.28 12.37
C ILE A 338 -27.48 7.11 12.28
N ASN A 339 -27.58 8.22 13.01
CA ASN A 339 -28.73 9.12 12.97
C ASN A 339 -28.88 9.84 11.61
N THR A 340 -27.79 10.01 10.87
CA THR A 340 -27.80 10.65 9.54
C THR A 340 -28.17 9.67 8.43
N VAL A 341 -27.89 8.38 8.62
CA VAL A 341 -28.07 7.30 7.61
C VAL A 341 -29.31 6.45 7.92
N HIS A 342 -30.27 6.96 8.71
CA HIS A 342 -31.54 6.24 8.88
C HIS A 342 -32.18 6.01 7.50
N PRO A 343 -32.45 4.76 7.10
CA PRO A 343 -33.21 4.51 5.88
C PRO A 343 -34.60 5.14 6.04
N PRO A 344 -35.19 5.70 4.97
CA PRO A 344 -36.61 6.06 5.02
C PRO A 344 -37.39 4.77 5.32
N MET A 345 -38.20 4.78 6.38
CA MET A 345 -39.06 3.65 6.73
C MET A 345 -40.04 3.32 5.60
#